data_AF-A0A6P0LLD2-F1
#
_entry.id   AF-A0A6P0LLD2-F1
#
_cell.length_a   1.000
_cell.length_b   1.000
_cell.length_c   1.000
_cell.angle_alpha   90.00
_cell.angle_beta   90.00
_cell.angle_gamma   90.00
#
_symmetry.space_group_name_H-M   'P 1'
#
loop_
_entity.id
_entity.type
_entity.pdbx_description
1 polymer ?
#
loop_
_entity_poly.entity_id
_entity_poly.type
_entity_poly.pdbx_seq_one_letter_code
_entity_poly.pdbx_strand_id
1 'polypeptide(L)'
;MRKAIKATNQVMSELRVVKHPDKTFIGRVARGFDFLGYWLSPAGLGIARKTVVRMVENMRRLYEQGAPDERIEVYFQRWCRWVKGGISARHKHLLFHRSALLGFRFLSQDDFS
;
A
#
# COMPACT_ATOMS: atom_id res chain seq x y z
N MET A 1 21.93 14.67 -3.62
CA MET A 1 21.30 13.68 -4.53
C MET A 1 22.28 13.10 -5.57
N ARG A 2 22.94 13.91 -6.41
CA ARG A 2 23.87 13.38 -7.46
C ARG A 2 25.00 12.49 -6.92
N LYS A 3 25.63 12.87 -5.79
CA LYS A 3 26.68 12.06 -5.14
C LYS A 3 26.19 10.68 -4.68
N ALA A 4 25.02 10.62 -4.05
CA ALA A 4 24.42 9.36 -3.61
C ALA A 4 24.06 8.45 -4.80
N ILE A 5 23.46 9.01 -5.85
CA ILE A 5 23.16 8.26 -7.09
C ILE A 5 24.44 7.69 -7.71
N LYS A 6 25.52 8.50 -7.76
CA LYS A 6 26.83 8.06 -8.27
C LYS A 6 27.39 6.90 -7.44
N ALA A 7 27.38 7.02 -6.11
CA ALA A 7 27.85 5.98 -5.21
C ALA A 7 27.05 4.67 -5.36
N THR A 8 25.71 4.75 -5.41
CA THR A 8 24.86 3.57 -5.63
C THR A 8 25.14 2.91 -6.98
N ASN A 9 25.29 3.69 -8.05
CA ASN A 9 25.62 3.14 -9.37
C ASN A 9 27.00 2.48 -9.40
N GLN A 10 27.98 3.02 -8.66
CA GLN A 10 29.31 2.45 -8.58
C GLN A 10 29.29 1.09 -7.88
N VAL A 11 28.63 0.99 -6.72
CA VAL A 11 28.44 -0.29 -6.01
C VAL A 11 27.66 -1.30 -6.88
N MET A 12 26.59 -0.86 -7.56
CA MET A 12 25.84 -1.75 -8.46
C MET A 12 26.70 -2.26 -9.63
N SER A 13 27.58 -1.42 -10.16
CA SER A 13 28.52 -1.80 -11.23
C SER A 13 29.55 -2.81 -10.74
N GLU A 14 30.11 -2.62 -9.54
CA GLU A 14 31.04 -3.57 -8.90
C GLU A 14 30.37 -4.94 -8.70
N LEU A 15 29.09 -4.94 -8.31
CA LEU A 15 28.28 -6.15 -8.15
C LEU A 15 27.72 -6.72 -9.46
N ARG A 16 28.01 -6.10 -10.62
CA ARG A 16 27.47 -6.48 -11.95
C ARG A 16 25.94 -6.53 -12.01
N VAL A 17 25.25 -5.68 -11.23
CA VAL A 17 23.79 -5.58 -11.19
C VAL A 17 23.33 -4.44 -12.09
N VAL A 18 22.42 -4.75 -13.02
CA VAL A 18 21.81 -3.76 -13.93
C VAL A 18 20.46 -3.31 -13.37
N LYS A 19 20.27 -1.99 -13.31
CA LYS A 19 18.98 -1.39 -12.93
C LYS A 19 17.97 -1.55 -14.07
N HIS A 20 16.78 -2.05 -13.74
CA HIS A 20 15.68 -2.07 -14.71
C HIS A 20 15.12 -0.64 -14.87
N PRO A 21 15.01 -0.11 -16.11
CA PRO A 21 14.58 1.27 -16.36
C PRO A 21 13.19 1.56 -15.77
N ASP A 22 12.26 0.62 -15.90
CA ASP A 22 10.88 0.81 -15.43
C ASP A 22 10.68 0.62 -13.91
N LYS A 23 11.68 0.06 -13.20
CA LYS A 23 11.58 -0.22 -11.75
C LYS A 23 12.42 0.74 -10.90
N THR A 24 13.10 1.68 -11.54
CA THR A 24 14.04 2.59 -10.86
C THR A 24 13.44 3.99 -10.78
N PHE A 25 12.91 4.36 -9.62
CA PHE A 25 12.47 5.73 -9.36
C PHE A 25 13.60 6.55 -8.71
N ILE A 26 14.05 7.60 -9.40
CA ILE A 26 14.97 8.61 -8.85
C ILE A 26 14.29 9.96 -9.00
N GLY A 27 13.55 10.35 -7.97
CA GLY A 27 12.75 11.57 -7.97
C GLY A 27 12.72 12.26 -6.61
N ARG A 28 12.17 13.48 -6.58
CA ARG A 28 11.96 14.22 -5.33
C ARG A 28 10.77 13.63 -4.59
N VAL A 29 10.92 13.42 -3.28
CA VAL A 29 9.83 13.04 -2.36
C VAL A 29 8.65 14.02 -2.43
N ALA A 30 8.90 15.27 -2.86
CA ALA A 30 7.87 16.30 -3.04
C ALA A 30 6.65 15.88 -3.88
N ARG A 31 6.82 14.99 -4.87
CA ARG A 31 5.71 14.50 -5.70
C ARG A 31 4.99 13.28 -5.10
N GLY A 32 5.52 12.78 -3.99
CA GLY A 32 5.18 11.49 -3.40
C GLY A 32 5.55 10.29 -4.28
N PHE A 33 5.61 9.12 -3.68
CA PHE A 33 5.81 7.85 -4.39
C PHE A 33 5.32 6.67 -3.56
N ASP A 34 4.98 5.58 -4.26
CA ASP A 34 4.64 4.32 -3.62
C ASP A 34 5.89 3.56 -3.17
N PHE A 35 5.91 3.09 -1.93
CA PHE A 35 6.93 2.18 -1.41
C PHE A 35 6.31 1.15 -0.47
N LEU A 36 6.55 -0.14 -0.75
CA LEU A 36 6.08 -1.27 0.06
C LEU A 36 4.58 -1.24 0.40
N GLY A 37 3.76 -0.71 -0.52
CA GLY A 37 2.31 -0.60 -0.37
C GLY A 37 1.83 0.64 0.40
N TYR A 38 2.75 1.53 0.78
CA TYR A 38 2.46 2.85 1.33
C TYR A 38 2.70 3.96 0.30
N TRP A 39 2.01 5.07 0.46
CA TRP A 39 2.24 6.33 -0.23
C TRP A 39 3.08 7.24 0.67
N LEU A 40 4.31 7.53 0.26
CA LEU A 40 5.16 8.48 0.97
C LEU A 40 5.03 9.84 0.31
N SER A 41 4.78 10.87 1.11
CA SER A 41 4.72 12.26 0.65
C SER A 41 5.31 13.19 1.72
N PRO A 42 5.55 14.48 1.41
CA PRO A 42 5.95 15.44 2.43
C PRO A 42 4.93 15.60 3.56
N ALA A 43 3.65 15.31 3.28
CA ALA A 43 2.56 15.33 4.27
C ALA A 43 2.57 14.11 5.20
N GLY A 44 3.41 13.10 4.94
CA GLY A 44 3.53 11.90 5.75
C GLY A 44 3.27 10.62 4.98
N LEU A 45 2.97 9.56 5.74
CA LEU A 45 2.76 8.20 5.25
C LEU A 45 1.26 7.88 5.14
N GLY A 46 0.81 7.55 3.94
CA GLY A 46 -0.53 7.03 3.64
C GLY A 46 -0.49 5.63 3.06
N ILE A 47 -1.66 5.05 2.77
CA ILE A 47 -1.76 3.77 2.05
C ILE A 47 -1.72 4.06 0.54
N ALA A 48 -0.92 3.30 -0.21
CA ALA A 48 -0.91 3.44 -1.67
C ALA A 48 -2.26 3.01 -2.26
N ARG A 49 -2.79 3.76 -3.23
CA ARG A 49 -4.08 3.46 -3.88
C ARG A 49 -4.14 2.01 -4.40
N LYS A 50 -3.06 1.56 -5.04
CA LYS A 50 -2.94 0.18 -5.55
C LYS A 50 -3.06 -0.89 -4.47
N THR A 51 -2.70 -0.58 -3.22
CA THR A 51 -2.81 -1.51 -2.09
C THR A 51 -4.27 -1.68 -1.67
N VAL A 52 -5.05 -0.60 -1.70
CA VAL A 52 -6.51 -0.65 -1.43
C VAL A 52 -7.22 -1.43 -2.52
N VAL A 53 -6.94 -1.12 -3.79
CA VAL A 53 -7.53 -1.84 -4.95
C VAL A 53 -7.27 -3.34 -4.85
N ARG A 54 -6.03 -3.75 -4.60
CA ARG A 54 -5.67 -5.18 -4.42
C ARG A 54 -6.39 -5.84 -3.24
N MET A 55 -6.63 -5.11 -2.16
CA MET A 55 -7.38 -5.64 -1.01
C MET A 55 -8.83 -5.93 -1.39
N VAL A 56 -9.49 -4.99 -2.07
CA VAL A 56 -10.87 -5.15 -2.57
C VAL A 56 -10.96 -6.31 -3.55
N GLU A 57 -10.04 -6.39 -4.52
CA GLU A 57 -9.98 -7.50 -5.49
C GLU A 57 -9.83 -8.86 -4.81
N ASN A 58 -9.00 -8.96 -3.78
CA ASN A 58 -8.82 -10.20 -3.03
C ASN A 58 -10.06 -10.57 -2.20
N MET A 59 -10.71 -9.60 -1.55
CA MET A 59 -11.97 -9.85 -0.83
C MET A 59 -13.06 -10.32 -1.78
N ARG A 60 -13.20 -9.66 -2.93
CA ARG A 60 -14.13 -10.04 -3.99
C ARG A 60 -13.85 -11.47 -4.49
N ARG A 61 -12.58 -11.81 -4.73
CA ARG A 61 -12.19 -13.16 -5.15
C ARG A 61 -12.53 -14.21 -4.08
N LEU A 62 -12.31 -13.92 -2.80
CA LEU A 62 -12.67 -14.85 -1.72
C LEU A 62 -14.17 -15.09 -1.68
N TYR A 63 -14.96 -14.04 -1.82
CA TYR A 63 -16.41 -14.12 -1.92
C TYR A 63 -16.87 -14.95 -3.13
N GLU A 64 -16.35 -14.66 -4.32
CA GLU A 64 -16.67 -15.39 -5.56
C GLU A 64 -16.27 -16.87 -5.50
N GLN A 65 -15.25 -17.22 -4.70
CA GLN A 65 -14.83 -18.60 -4.45
C GLN A 65 -15.69 -19.33 -3.41
N GLY A 66 -16.73 -18.69 -2.87
CA GLY A 66 -17.56 -19.27 -1.81
C GLY A 66 -16.81 -19.45 -0.49
N ALA A 67 -15.81 -18.61 -0.21
CA ALA A 67 -15.16 -18.60 1.10
C ALA A 67 -16.21 -18.27 2.18
N PRO A 68 -16.15 -18.95 3.35
CA PRO A 68 -17.04 -18.60 4.45
C PRO A 68 -16.72 -17.19 4.98
N ASP A 69 -17.73 -16.51 5.52
CA ASP A 69 -17.62 -15.11 5.95
C ASP A 69 -16.48 -14.91 6.95
N GLU A 70 -16.25 -15.87 7.85
CA GLU A 70 -15.15 -15.80 8.83
C GLU A 70 -13.78 -15.75 8.14
N ARG A 71 -13.62 -16.43 7.00
CA ARG A 71 -12.36 -16.43 6.24
C ARG A 71 -12.13 -15.07 5.57
N ILE A 72 -13.19 -14.44 5.07
CA ILE A 72 -13.14 -13.09 4.49
C ILE A 72 -12.81 -12.06 5.57
N GLU A 73 -13.45 -12.17 6.74
CA GLU A 73 -13.18 -11.30 7.87
C GLU A 73 -11.75 -11.43 8.38
N VAL A 74 -11.25 -12.66 8.57
CA VAL A 74 -9.86 -12.90 9.00
C VAL A 74 -8.86 -12.31 8.02
N TYR A 75 -9.12 -12.41 6.71
CA TYR A 75 -8.30 -11.74 5.69
C TYR A 75 -8.27 -10.23 5.91
N PHE A 76 -9.43 -9.61 6.05
CA PHE A 76 -9.55 -8.16 6.24
C PHE A 76 -8.87 -7.69 7.54
N GLN A 77 -9.03 -8.43 8.64
CA GLN A 77 -8.37 -8.14 9.91
C GLN A 77 -6.85 -8.21 9.80
N ARG A 78 -6.31 -9.22 9.10
CA ARG A 78 -4.86 -9.36 8.83
C ARG A 78 -4.35 -8.21 7.98
N TRP A 79 -5.08 -7.82 6.95
CA TRP A 79 -4.74 -6.66 6.14
C TRP A 79 -4.72 -5.37 6.97
N CYS A 80 -5.74 -5.14 7.79
CA CYS A 80 -5.79 -4.02 8.73
C CYS A 80 -4.61 -4.00 9.71
N ARG A 81 -4.22 -5.17 10.23
CA ARG A 81 -3.05 -5.31 11.11
C ARG A 81 -1.76 -4.94 10.39
N TRP A 82 -1.59 -5.44 9.17
CA TRP A 82 -0.43 -5.14 8.33
C TRP A 82 -0.33 -3.64 8.03
N VAL A 83 -1.44 -3.01 7.60
CA VAL A 83 -1.51 -1.56 7.33
C VAL A 83 -1.08 -0.75 8.54
N LYS A 84 -1.64 -1.07 9.72
CA LYS A 84 -1.31 -0.40 10.99
C LYS A 84 0.13 -0.63 11.43
N GLY A 85 0.73 -1.76 11.05
CA GLY A 85 2.13 -2.09 11.37
C GLY A 85 3.14 -1.14 10.73
N GLY A 86 2.88 -0.63 9.53
CA GLY A 86 3.76 0.33 8.87
C GLY A 86 3.45 1.81 9.13
N ILE A 87 2.31 2.13 9.75
CA ILE A 87 1.94 3.53 10.08
C ILE A 87 2.28 3.82 11.55
N SER A 88 3.35 4.58 11.78
CA SER A 88 3.69 5.11 13.12
C SER A 88 2.54 5.95 13.70
N ALA A 89 2.44 5.97 15.04
CA ALA A 89 1.32 6.51 15.80
C ALA A 89 0.89 7.95 15.45
N ARG A 90 1.78 8.74 14.82
CA ARG A 90 1.56 10.14 14.46
C ARG A 90 0.58 10.35 13.28
N HIS A 91 0.18 9.30 12.55
CA HIS A 91 -0.71 9.40 11.38
C HIS A 91 -1.99 8.53 11.50
N LYS A 92 -2.36 8.12 12.71
CA LYS A 92 -3.45 7.17 12.99
C LYS A 92 -4.88 7.70 12.75
N HIS A 93 -5.05 9.01 12.54
CA HIS A 93 -6.38 9.65 12.56
C HIS A 93 -7.26 9.34 11.33
N LEU A 94 -6.71 8.75 10.26
CA LEU A 94 -7.41 8.62 8.98
C LEU A 94 -8.11 7.28 8.72
N LEU A 95 -8.11 6.33 9.66
CA LEU A 95 -8.50 4.94 9.33
C LEU A 95 -9.71 4.37 10.05
N PHE A 96 -10.44 5.11 10.89
CA PHE A 96 -11.58 4.51 11.59
C PHE A 96 -12.80 5.44 11.68
N HIS A 97 -13.73 5.31 10.73
CA HIS A 97 -15.15 5.50 11.01
C HIS A 97 -15.77 4.12 11.27
N ARG A 98 -16.24 3.90 12.49
CA ARG A 98 -16.52 2.58 13.10
C ARG A 98 -17.96 2.12 12.85
N SER A 99 -18.47 2.19 11.61
CA SER A 99 -19.90 1.91 11.34
C SER A 99 -20.21 0.93 10.20
N ALA A 100 -19.22 0.37 9.50
CA ALA A 100 -19.45 -0.47 8.32
C ALA A 100 -19.38 -1.99 8.58
N LEU A 101 -19.57 -2.46 9.82
CA LEU A 101 -19.47 -3.89 10.17
C LEU A 101 -20.82 -4.62 10.24
N LEU A 102 -21.93 -4.00 9.81
CA LEU A 102 -23.25 -4.65 9.78
C LEU A 102 -23.90 -4.75 8.40
N GLY A 103 -23.13 -4.62 7.33
CA GLY A 103 -23.66 -4.82 6.00
C GLY A 103 -22.56 -5.07 5.00
N PHE A 104 -22.24 -6.34 4.74
CA PHE A 104 -21.56 -6.78 3.52
C PHE A 104 -22.48 -6.59 2.29
N ARG A 105 -22.99 -5.37 2.11
CA ARG A 105 -23.74 -4.96 0.94
C ARG A 105 -22.89 -3.92 0.23
N PHE A 106 -22.09 -4.42 -0.71
CA PHE A 106 -21.53 -3.68 -1.85
C PHE A 106 -20.79 -2.37 -1.49
N LEU A 107 -19.48 -2.46 -1.22
CA LEU A 107 -18.61 -1.29 -1.34
C LEU A 107 -18.40 -1.05 -2.85
N SER A 108 -19.09 -0.05 -3.40
CA SER A 108 -18.90 0.39 -4.79
C SER A 108 -17.65 1.26 -4.87
N GLN A 109 -17.07 1.33 -6.06
CA GLN A 109 -15.88 2.11 -6.36
C GLN A 109 -16.04 3.62 -6.10
N ASP A 110 -17.27 4.10 -5.90
CA ASP A 110 -17.64 5.51 -5.69
C ASP A 110 -17.42 5.99 -4.25
N ASP A 111 -17.26 5.09 -3.28
CA ASP A 111 -17.15 5.43 -1.84
C ASP A 111 -15.77 5.98 -1.43
N PHE A 112 -14.82 6.09 -2.37
CA PHE A 112 -13.44 6.50 -2.11
C PHE A 112 -12.96 7.67 -2.99
N SER A 113 -13.88 8.57 -3.39
CA SER A 113 -13.55 9.84 -4.08
C SER A 113 -13.35 11.00 -3.12
#